data_AF-A0A1D7XVK5-F1
#
_entry.id   AF-A0A1D7XVK5-F1
#
_cell.length_a   1.000
_cell.length_b   1.000
_cell.length_c   1.000
_cell.angle_alpha   90.00
_cell.angle_beta   90.00
_cell.angle_gamma   90.00
#
_symmetry.space_group_name_H-M   'P 1'
#
loop_
_entity.id
_entity.type
_entity.pdbx_description
1 polymer ?
#
loop_
_entity_poly.entity_id
_entity_poly.type
_entity_poly.pdbx_seq_one_letter_code
_entity_poly.pdbx_strand_id
1 'polypeptide(L)'
;MKKAIRSILVIIACCFVLKSTAQKTIDTIATKVDGFDIPIRIKLPKNTTGKNPVYFFVHGGGWNGGTETTVPPARLSTDANYLANQLGVIYVGLAYRCKGNNATFADAIQDLEASVQWFFENADTYNADLTRIGFGGSSAGSTLAAMMAQKYKNCKLFVGAEGMYNLVEHSEERSTFPSQKARELYGLATEKESKKASAFYNLRENPPSTLLLNGKEDDLCHYTQTEKFAEQIKKKGGNVKVVLYDAINHTCLNASYPEVLKNSVLEIAKIFIEEFQLENKNRSQIEVLLDKRLQGMYPKESIAEDDILGAWEFKKFILTLNKNGQGSLLNSKNNSTKIFTYTLEKDSITFKVNGKTKIFYMRKNNRVIYEYNFADERFKYRRLNYKKVS
;
A
#
# COMPACT_ATOMS: atom_id res chain seq x y z
N MET A 1 -28.61 -28.32 -69.86
CA MET A 1 -27.72 -28.67 -68.74
C MET A 1 -27.00 -27.42 -68.24
N LYS A 2 -27.15 -27.14 -66.93
CA LYS A 2 -26.34 -26.26 -66.05
C LYS A 2 -26.26 -24.75 -66.35
N LYS A 3 -26.88 -23.95 -65.45
CA LYS A 3 -26.32 -22.76 -64.77
C LYS A 3 -27.37 -22.28 -63.73
N ALA A 4 -27.32 -22.82 -62.51
CA ALA A 4 -26.61 -22.26 -61.35
C ALA A 4 -27.34 -21.06 -60.71
N ILE A 5 -28.24 -21.39 -59.77
CA ILE A 5 -28.81 -20.47 -58.77
C ILE A 5 -27.67 -20.09 -57.82
N ARG A 6 -27.31 -18.80 -57.76
CA ARG A 6 -26.42 -18.27 -56.72
C ARG A 6 -27.26 -17.60 -55.64
N SER A 7 -27.38 -18.26 -54.50
CA SER A 7 -27.89 -17.71 -53.26
C SER A 7 -26.98 -16.58 -52.79
N ILE A 8 -27.53 -15.38 -52.60
CA ILE A 8 -26.86 -14.26 -51.93
C ILE A 8 -27.10 -14.41 -50.44
N LEU A 9 -26.07 -14.86 -49.70
CA LEU A 9 -26.02 -14.79 -48.25
C LEU A 9 -25.64 -13.35 -47.87
N VAL A 10 -26.59 -12.61 -47.28
CA VAL A 10 -26.32 -11.33 -46.62
C VAL A 10 -25.75 -11.64 -45.23
N ILE A 11 -24.44 -11.47 -45.06
CA ILE A 11 -23.79 -11.53 -43.75
C ILE A 11 -23.97 -10.16 -43.10
N ILE A 12 -24.90 -10.05 -42.15
CA ILE A 12 -25.01 -8.90 -41.25
C ILE A 12 -23.83 -8.99 -40.26
N ALA A 13 -22.77 -8.23 -40.53
CA ALA A 13 -21.67 -8.06 -39.60
C ALA A 13 -22.13 -7.16 -38.43
N CYS A 14 -22.56 -7.76 -37.33
CA CYS A 14 -22.74 -7.07 -36.05
C CYS A 14 -21.37 -6.59 -35.54
N CYS A 15 -20.99 -5.36 -35.89
CA CYS A 15 -19.87 -4.66 -35.29
C CYS A 15 -20.25 -4.23 -33.86
N PHE A 16 -20.09 -5.12 -32.89
CA PHE A 16 -20.01 -4.72 -31.48
C PHE A 16 -18.71 -3.94 -31.28
N VAL A 17 -18.81 -2.61 -31.31
CA VAL A 17 -17.74 -1.74 -30.83
C VAL A 17 -17.69 -1.92 -29.31
N LEU A 18 -16.80 -2.81 -28.85
CA LEU A 18 -16.39 -2.85 -27.45
C LEU A 18 -15.75 -1.50 -27.11
N LYS A 19 -16.55 -0.57 -26.57
CA LYS A 19 -16.02 0.60 -25.87
C LYS A 19 -15.26 0.10 -24.65
N SER A 20 -13.97 -0.15 -24.81
CA SER A 20 -13.02 -0.23 -23.72
C SER A 20 -13.02 1.13 -23.01
N THR A 21 -13.86 1.29 -21.99
CA THR A 21 -13.76 2.45 -21.11
C THR A 21 -12.48 2.27 -20.31
N ALA A 22 -11.51 3.17 -20.46
CA ALA A 22 -10.32 3.17 -19.62
C ALA A 22 -10.74 3.27 -18.13
N GLN A 23 -9.92 2.73 -17.22
CA GLN A 23 -10.27 2.80 -15.79
C GLN A 23 -10.22 4.25 -15.36
N LYS A 24 -11.38 4.82 -14.99
CA LYS A 24 -11.48 6.23 -14.64
C LYS A 24 -10.92 6.42 -13.23
N THR A 25 -9.77 7.07 -13.17
CA THR A 25 -9.24 7.67 -11.94
C THR A 25 -9.49 9.16 -12.04
N ILE A 26 -10.08 9.73 -11.00
CA ILE A 26 -10.42 11.15 -10.90
C ILE A 26 -9.54 11.73 -9.81
N ASP A 27 -8.76 12.74 -10.15
CA ASP A 27 -7.97 13.53 -9.22
C ASP A 27 -8.61 14.92 -9.18
N THR A 28 -9.02 15.39 -8.01
CA THR A 28 -9.65 16.71 -7.81
C THR A 28 -9.37 17.24 -6.41
N ILE A 29 -9.78 18.47 -6.14
CA ILE A 29 -9.87 19.02 -4.78
C ILE A 29 -11.27 18.67 -4.24
N ALA A 30 -11.33 18.03 -3.08
CA ALA A 30 -12.59 17.79 -2.39
C ALA A 30 -13.11 19.09 -1.79
N THR A 31 -12.27 19.77 -1.03
CA THR A 31 -12.69 20.96 -0.26
C THR A 31 -11.48 21.81 0.11
N LYS A 32 -11.72 22.95 0.76
CA LYS A 32 -10.69 23.81 1.35
C LYS A 32 -10.88 23.84 2.87
N VAL A 33 -9.83 23.55 3.63
CA VAL A 33 -9.83 23.59 5.11
C VAL A 33 -8.70 24.52 5.56
N ASP A 34 -9.03 25.54 6.35
CA ASP A 34 -8.11 26.58 6.82
C ASP A 34 -7.20 27.16 5.73
N GLY A 35 -7.77 27.40 4.54
CA GLY A 35 -7.03 27.94 3.40
C GLY A 35 -6.34 26.89 2.51
N PHE A 36 -6.19 25.65 2.96
CA PHE A 36 -5.54 24.57 2.22
C PHE A 36 -6.52 23.81 1.33
N ASP A 37 -6.18 23.64 0.05
CA ASP A 37 -6.90 22.72 -0.82
C ASP A 37 -6.62 21.28 -0.38
N ILE A 38 -7.68 20.49 -0.18
CA ILE A 38 -7.61 19.09 0.26
C ILE A 38 -7.84 18.18 -0.96
N PRO A 39 -6.79 17.55 -1.52
CA PRO A 39 -6.95 16.66 -2.66
C PRO A 39 -7.71 15.38 -2.31
N ILE A 40 -8.44 14.86 -3.28
CA ILE A 40 -9.07 13.55 -3.23
C ILE A 40 -8.82 12.80 -4.53
N ARG A 41 -8.62 11.49 -4.43
CA ARG A 41 -8.37 10.61 -5.57
C ARG A 41 -9.39 9.49 -5.60
N ILE A 42 -10.18 9.39 -6.66
CA ILE A 42 -11.28 8.42 -6.75
C ILE A 42 -11.01 7.47 -7.92
N LYS A 43 -11.00 6.17 -7.63
CA LYS A 43 -10.90 5.12 -8.64
C LYS A 43 -12.20 4.36 -8.72
N LEU A 44 -12.88 4.52 -9.86
CA LEU A 44 -14.16 3.88 -10.10
C LEU A 44 -13.95 2.45 -10.65
N PRO A 45 -14.78 1.49 -10.21
CA PRO A 45 -14.83 0.17 -10.82
C PRO A 45 -15.44 0.25 -12.23
N LYS A 46 -15.11 -0.71 -13.08
CA LYS A 46 -15.77 -0.88 -14.39
C LYS A 46 -16.84 -1.96 -14.35
N ASN A 47 -17.77 -1.87 -15.29
CA ASN A 47 -18.75 -2.93 -15.59
C ASN A 47 -19.55 -3.36 -14.35
N THR A 48 -19.93 -2.40 -13.51
CA THR A 48 -20.74 -2.65 -12.33
C THR A 48 -22.22 -2.46 -12.63
N THR A 49 -23.06 -3.26 -11.97
CA THR A 49 -24.52 -3.12 -11.98
C THR A 49 -24.96 -2.61 -10.61
N GLY A 50 -25.66 -1.47 -10.56
CA GLY A 50 -26.12 -0.87 -9.30
C GLY A 50 -25.04 -0.10 -8.54
N LYS A 51 -25.40 0.39 -7.34
CA LYS A 51 -24.51 1.23 -6.51
C LYS A 51 -23.35 0.43 -5.91
N ASN A 52 -22.16 1.03 -5.88
CA ASN A 52 -20.93 0.37 -5.45
C ASN A 52 -20.51 0.76 -4.02
N PRO A 53 -20.07 -0.20 -3.18
CA PRO A 53 -19.51 0.12 -1.88
C PRO A 53 -18.25 0.98 -2.01
N VAL A 54 -17.92 1.68 -0.93
CA VAL A 54 -16.86 2.69 -0.90
C VAL A 54 -15.80 2.31 0.12
N TYR A 55 -14.55 2.30 -0.33
CA TYR A 55 -13.41 2.09 0.55
C TYR A 55 -12.51 3.33 0.56
N PHE A 56 -12.49 4.01 1.69
CA PHE A 56 -11.66 5.18 1.94
C PHE A 56 -10.27 4.75 2.40
N PHE A 57 -9.23 5.23 1.73
CA PHE A 57 -7.85 4.91 2.04
C PHE A 57 -7.07 6.16 2.45
N VAL A 58 -6.38 6.07 3.59
CA VAL A 58 -5.51 7.13 4.11
C VAL A 58 -4.05 6.71 3.93
N HIS A 59 -3.29 7.52 3.20
CA HIS A 59 -1.92 7.19 2.85
C HIS A 59 -0.95 7.27 4.04
N GLY A 60 0.10 6.43 4.03
CA GLY A 60 1.23 6.54 4.95
C GLY A 60 2.16 7.70 4.64
N GLY A 61 3.27 7.80 5.38
CA GLY A 61 4.28 8.85 5.18
C GLY A 61 4.83 9.49 6.46
N GLY A 62 4.59 8.88 7.62
CA GLY A 62 5.10 9.37 8.90
C GLY A 62 4.61 10.78 9.30
N TRP A 63 3.48 11.21 8.72
CA TRP A 63 2.97 12.57 8.78
C TRP A 63 3.96 13.65 8.30
N ASN A 64 4.96 13.29 7.48
CA ASN A 64 6.07 14.18 7.04
C ASN A 64 5.84 14.86 5.67
N GLY A 65 4.65 14.75 5.09
CA GLY A 65 4.39 15.30 3.75
C GLY A 65 4.13 16.80 3.73
N GLY A 66 3.94 17.32 2.51
CA GLY A 66 3.43 18.66 2.25
C GLY A 66 4.53 19.73 2.21
N THR A 67 4.11 20.94 1.88
CA THR A 67 4.87 22.19 2.03
C THR A 67 4.04 23.17 2.85
N GLU A 68 4.59 24.34 3.17
CA GLU A 68 3.86 25.37 3.92
C GLU A 68 2.50 25.74 3.30
N THR A 69 2.33 25.57 2.00
CA THR A 69 1.14 25.98 1.25
C THR A 69 0.41 24.83 0.54
N THR A 70 0.94 23.61 0.56
CA THR A 70 0.42 22.51 -0.27
C THR A 70 0.33 21.22 0.51
N VAL A 71 -0.86 20.63 0.52
CA VAL A 71 -1.15 19.32 1.11
C VAL A 71 -0.56 18.20 0.24
N PRO A 72 -0.04 17.10 0.82
CA PRO A 72 0.32 15.93 0.03
C PRO A 72 -0.79 15.47 -0.91
N PRO A 73 -0.46 14.93 -2.10
CA PRO A 73 -1.49 14.39 -2.98
C PRO A 73 -2.14 13.16 -2.34
N ALA A 74 -3.45 13.03 -2.52
CA ALA A 74 -4.19 11.82 -2.19
C ALA A 74 -3.60 10.61 -2.94
N ARG A 75 -3.59 9.46 -2.27
CA ARG A 75 -3.10 8.21 -2.84
C ARG A 75 -4.12 7.11 -2.67
N LEU A 76 -4.09 6.16 -3.59
CA LEU A 76 -4.82 4.91 -3.48
C LEU A 76 -3.88 3.83 -2.95
N SER A 77 -4.44 2.87 -2.24
CA SER A 77 -3.69 1.69 -1.84
C SER A 77 -3.32 0.82 -3.04
N THR A 78 -2.23 0.07 -2.94
CA THR A 78 -1.74 -0.81 -4.02
C THR A 78 -2.78 -1.85 -4.43
N ASP A 79 -3.57 -2.35 -3.48
CA ASP A 79 -4.62 -3.36 -3.71
C ASP A 79 -5.76 -2.85 -4.59
N ALA A 80 -5.95 -1.52 -4.70
CA ALA A 80 -6.91 -0.92 -5.63
C ALA A 80 -6.65 -1.31 -7.10
N ASN A 81 -5.43 -1.72 -7.45
CA ASN A 81 -5.08 -2.21 -8.79
C ASN A 81 -5.60 -3.61 -9.09
N TYR A 82 -5.90 -4.38 -8.06
CA TYR A 82 -6.39 -5.75 -8.18
C TYR A 82 -7.88 -5.85 -7.84
N LEU A 83 -8.34 -5.07 -6.86
CA LEU A 83 -9.66 -5.29 -6.26
C LEU A 83 -10.77 -4.40 -6.82
N ALA A 84 -10.49 -3.12 -7.15
CA ALA A 84 -11.54 -2.17 -7.54
C ALA A 84 -12.47 -2.74 -8.63
N ASN A 85 -11.91 -3.21 -9.75
CA ASN A 85 -12.73 -3.79 -10.84
C ASN A 85 -13.26 -5.18 -10.52
N GLN A 86 -12.45 -6.04 -9.87
CA GLN A 86 -12.84 -7.43 -9.62
C GLN A 86 -14.04 -7.50 -8.68
N LEU A 87 -14.04 -6.65 -7.65
CA LEU A 87 -15.04 -6.62 -6.60
C LEU A 87 -16.12 -5.54 -6.81
N GLY A 88 -15.92 -4.60 -7.73
CA GLY A 88 -16.88 -3.51 -7.92
C GLY A 88 -16.90 -2.53 -6.75
N VAL A 89 -15.71 -2.15 -6.25
CA VAL A 89 -15.54 -1.25 -5.09
C VAL A 89 -14.97 0.07 -5.57
N ILE A 90 -15.54 1.18 -5.11
CA ILE A 90 -14.98 2.52 -5.32
C ILE A 90 -13.87 2.71 -4.29
N TYR A 91 -12.65 2.95 -4.77
CA TYR A 91 -11.54 3.33 -3.90
C TYR A 91 -11.40 4.85 -3.85
N VAL A 92 -11.37 5.41 -2.66
CA VAL A 92 -11.26 6.85 -2.42
C VAL A 92 -10.02 7.12 -1.58
N GLY A 93 -8.97 7.61 -2.22
CA GLY A 93 -7.77 8.11 -1.56
C GLY A 93 -8.04 9.47 -0.95
N LEU A 94 -7.77 9.58 0.35
CA LEU A 94 -7.89 10.83 1.11
C LEU A 94 -6.51 11.45 1.33
N ALA A 95 -6.42 12.77 1.21
CA ALA A 95 -5.26 13.55 1.61
C ALA A 95 -5.52 14.23 2.97
N TYR A 96 -4.45 14.57 3.66
CA TYR A 96 -4.50 15.27 4.93
C TYR A 96 -3.25 16.14 5.11
N ARG A 97 -3.40 17.28 5.76
CA ARG A 97 -2.28 18.15 6.13
C ARG A 97 -1.32 17.40 7.03
N CYS A 98 -0.03 17.61 6.78
CA CYS A 98 1.07 16.95 7.46
C CYS A 98 1.95 17.98 8.18
N LYS A 99 3.05 17.54 8.80
CA LYS A 99 4.03 18.44 9.44
C LYS A 99 4.59 19.52 8.52
N GLY A 100 4.70 19.27 7.21
CA GLY A 100 5.13 20.29 6.24
C GLY A 100 4.14 21.47 6.15
N ASN A 101 2.88 21.27 6.53
CA ASN A 101 1.84 22.29 6.62
C ASN A 101 1.71 22.91 8.03
N ASN A 102 2.63 22.59 8.96
CA ASN A 102 2.50 22.90 10.39
C ASN A 102 1.21 22.37 11.04
N ALA A 103 0.66 21.27 10.51
CA ALA A 103 -0.58 20.68 11.00
C ALA A 103 -0.34 19.67 12.13
N THR A 104 -1.35 19.52 12.97
CA THR A 104 -1.45 18.52 14.04
C THR A 104 -2.24 17.29 13.61
N PHE A 105 -2.29 16.27 14.46
CA PHE A 105 -3.15 15.11 14.27
C PHE A 105 -4.64 15.51 14.17
N ALA A 106 -5.08 16.50 14.93
CA ALA A 106 -6.46 16.96 14.90
C ALA A 106 -6.82 17.62 13.56
N ASP A 107 -5.92 18.45 13.02
CA ASP A 107 -6.09 19.09 11.71
C ASP A 107 -6.19 18.04 10.60
N ALA A 108 -5.37 16.99 10.67
CA ALA A 108 -5.44 15.88 9.74
C ALA A 108 -6.77 15.12 9.84
N ILE A 109 -7.31 14.89 11.04
CA ILE A 109 -8.64 14.28 11.20
C ILE A 109 -9.72 15.18 10.60
N GLN A 110 -9.66 16.49 10.81
CA GLN A 110 -10.59 17.47 10.24
C GLN A 110 -10.58 17.43 8.70
N ASP A 111 -9.39 17.37 8.09
CA ASP A 111 -9.25 17.28 6.62
C ASP A 111 -9.90 16.01 6.07
N LEU A 112 -9.66 14.88 6.75
CA LEU A 112 -10.24 13.58 6.37
C LEU A 112 -11.76 13.61 6.51
N GLU A 113 -12.30 14.15 7.61
CA GLU A 113 -13.74 14.29 7.82
C GLU A 113 -14.38 15.17 6.74
N ALA A 114 -13.78 16.32 6.43
CA ALA A 114 -14.25 17.23 5.42
C ALA A 114 -14.22 16.60 4.01
N SER A 115 -13.17 15.84 3.68
CA SER A 115 -13.07 15.13 2.40
C SER A 115 -14.06 13.97 2.28
N VAL A 116 -14.35 13.25 3.38
CA VAL A 116 -15.38 12.19 3.39
C VAL A 116 -16.78 12.81 3.26
N GLN A 117 -17.05 13.91 3.95
CA GLN A 117 -18.32 14.63 3.85
C GLN A 117 -18.57 15.11 2.42
N TRP A 118 -17.57 15.72 1.79
CA TRP A 118 -17.66 16.11 0.38
C TRP A 118 -17.94 14.91 -0.53
N PHE A 119 -17.30 13.76 -0.29
CA PHE A 119 -17.58 12.56 -1.09
C PHE A 119 -19.02 12.07 -0.89
N PHE A 120 -19.56 12.13 0.34
CA PHE A 120 -20.95 11.77 0.62
C PHE A 120 -21.94 12.67 -0.13
N GLU A 121 -21.69 13.98 -0.16
CA GLU A 121 -22.50 14.95 -0.90
C GLU A 121 -22.46 14.72 -2.43
N ASN A 122 -21.40 14.08 -2.93
CA ASN A 122 -21.20 13.78 -4.35
C ASN A 122 -21.40 12.29 -4.70
N ALA A 123 -21.90 11.48 -3.76
CA ALA A 123 -21.94 10.03 -3.87
C ALA A 123 -22.75 9.53 -5.08
N ASP A 124 -23.85 10.19 -5.42
CA ASP A 124 -24.70 9.81 -6.55
C ASP A 124 -23.98 9.98 -7.90
N THR A 125 -23.11 11.00 -8.04
CA THR A 125 -22.25 11.20 -9.22
C THR A 125 -21.32 10.02 -9.48
N TYR A 126 -20.94 9.32 -8.41
CA TYR A 126 -20.06 8.15 -8.47
C TYR A 126 -20.82 6.83 -8.40
N ASN A 127 -22.15 6.86 -8.37
CA ASN A 127 -23.01 5.70 -8.17
C ASN A 127 -22.58 4.90 -6.91
N ALA A 128 -22.33 5.62 -5.82
CA ALA A 128 -21.79 5.06 -4.59
C ALA A 128 -22.91 4.63 -3.62
N ASP A 129 -22.68 3.51 -2.92
CA ASP A 129 -23.53 3.00 -1.86
C ASP A 129 -22.95 3.37 -0.49
N LEU A 130 -23.50 4.41 0.11
CA LEU A 130 -23.06 4.88 1.43
C LEU A 130 -23.54 4.00 2.59
N THR A 131 -24.35 2.96 2.35
CA THR A 131 -24.70 1.99 3.40
C THR A 131 -23.59 0.96 3.64
N ARG A 132 -22.63 0.87 2.70
CA ARG A 132 -21.51 -0.09 2.69
C ARG A 132 -20.19 0.66 2.48
N ILE A 133 -19.72 1.32 3.53
CA ILE A 133 -18.42 1.99 3.52
C ILE A 133 -17.39 1.25 4.38
N GLY A 134 -16.12 1.40 4.02
CA GLY A 134 -15.00 0.92 4.82
C GLY A 134 -13.87 1.93 4.81
N PHE A 135 -13.00 1.81 5.81
CA PHE A 135 -11.80 2.63 5.92
C PHE A 135 -10.56 1.74 5.94
N GLY A 136 -9.44 2.29 5.51
CA GLY A 136 -8.15 1.70 5.81
C GLY A 136 -7.00 2.61 5.51
N GLY A 137 -5.81 2.15 5.83
CA GLY A 137 -4.62 2.96 5.69
C GLY A 137 -3.35 2.14 5.85
N SER A 138 -2.24 2.76 5.49
CA SER A 138 -0.90 2.20 5.67
C SER A 138 -0.09 3.07 6.63
N SER A 139 0.66 2.48 7.55
CA SER A 139 1.59 3.20 8.41
C SER A 139 0.87 4.30 9.22
N ALA A 140 1.42 5.52 9.23
CA ALA A 140 0.84 6.74 9.77
C ALA A 140 -0.63 7.00 9.32
N GLY A 141 -1.00 6.57 8.10
CA GLY A 141 -2.36 6.66 7.60
C GLY A 141 -3.29 5.61 8.19
N SER A 142 -2.77 4.43 8.57
CA SER A 142 -3.54 3.41 9.28
C SER A 142 -3.99 3.90 10.66
N THR A 143 -3.11 4.65 11.36
CA THR A 143 -3.46 5.31 12.63
C THR A 143 -4.65 6.26 12.48
N LEU A 144 -4.63 7.13 11.47
CA LEU A 144 -5.71 8.07 11.18
C LEU A 144 -6.99 7.35 10.71
N ALA A 145 -6.85 6.39 9.80
CA ALA A 145 -7.98 5.59 9.28
C ALA A 145 -8.67 4.79 10.39
N ALA A 146 -7.92 4.28 11.37
CA ALA A 146 -8.49 3.58 12.52
C ALA A 146 -9.42 4.49 13.33
N MET A 147 -9.04 5.76 13.54
CA MET A 147 -9.90 6.78 14.17
C MET A 147 -11.13 7.09 13.31
N MET A 148 -10.93 7.28 12.01
CA MET A 148 -12.04 7.53 11.07
C MET A 148 -13.05 6.38 11.09
N ALA A 149 -12.61 5.13 11.05
CA ALA A 149 -13.48 3.95 11.09
C ALA A 149 -14.43 3.91 12.29
N GLN A 150 -14.04 4.51 13.43
CA GLN A 150 -14.90 4.57 14.64
C GLN A 150 -15.96 5.68 14.57
N LYS A 151 -15.73 6.74 13.78
CA LYS A 151 -16.62 7.90 13.69
C LYS A 151 -17.87 7.64 12.84
N TYR A 152 -17.81 6.72 11.89
CA TYR A 152 -18.91 6.45 10.96
C TYR A 152 -19.67 5.17 11.34
N LYS A 153 -20.94 5.32 11.74
CA LYS A 153 -21.81 4.19 12.15
C LYS A 153 -22.07 3.18 11.03
N ASN A 154 -22.11 3.64 9.78
CA ASN A 154 -22.27 2.84 8.57
C ASN A 154 -20.97 2.17 8.09
N CYS A 155 -19.84 2.39 8.78
CA CYS A 155 -18.59 1.68 8.49
C CYS A 155 -18.72 0.19 8.81
N LYS A 156 -18.53 -0.64 7.77
CA LYS A 156 -18.62 -2.11 7.83
C LYS A 156 -17.28 -2.74 8.15
N LEU A 157 -16.21 -2.19 7.59
CA LEU A 157 -14.87 -2.76 7.74
C LEU A 157 -13.78 -1.72 7.94
N PHE A 158 -12.73 -2.13 8.65
CA PHE A 158 -11.45 -1.42 8.77
C PHE A 158 -10.29 -2.32 8.32
N VAL A 159 -9.41 -1.82 7.45
CA VAL A 159 -8.16 -2.49 7.09
C VAL A 159 -6.96 -1.64 7.52
N GLY A 160 -6.25 -2.08 8.55
CA GLY A 160 -5.06 -1.39 9.04
C GLY A 160 -3.78 -2.12 8.65
N ALA A 161 -2.92 -1.49 7.84
CA ALA A 161 -1.59 -2.00 7.53
C ALA A 161 -0.52 -1.22 8.31
N GLU A 162 0.29 -1.92 9.11
CA GLU A 162 1.44 -1.41 9.87
C GLU A 162 1.20 -0.10 10.66
N GLY A 163 0.06 0.01 11.35
CA GLY A 163 -0.34 1.21 12.09
C GLY A 163 0.09 1.26 13.55
N MET A 164 0.20 2.48 14.09
CA MET A 164 0.26 2.73 15.53
C MET A 164 -1.16 2.99 16.05
N TYR A 165 -1.69 2.16 16.95
CA TYR A 165 -3.08 2.28 17.41
C TYR A 165 -3.18 2.76 18.86
N ASN A 166 -2.12 2.54 19.65
CA ASN A 166 -1.92 3.10 20.97
C ASN A 166 -0.67 3.98 20.96
N LEU A 167 -0.88 5.29 20.81
CA LEU A 167 0.17 6.31 20.82
C LEU A 167 0.63 6.67 22.25
N VAL A 168 -0.05 6.20 23.30
CA VAL A 168 0.46 6.33 24.68
C VAL A 168 1.57 5.32 24.92
N GLU A 169 1.34 4.07 24.52
CA GLU A 169 2.33 3.00 24.61
C GLU A 169 3.33 3.08 23.45
N HIS A 170 4.27 4.00 23.55
CA HIS A 170 5.29 4.24 22.54
C HIS A 170 6.67 4.36 23.16
N SER A 171 7.65 3.70 22.55
CA SER A 171 9.08 3.84 22.84
C SER A 171 9.83 3.82 21.52
N GLU A 172 10.73 4.80 21.31
CA GLU A 172 11.58 4.85 20.10
C GLU A 172 12.55 3.68 20.00
N GLU A 173 12.86 3.01 21.12
CA GLU A 173 13.67 1.79 21.13
C GLU A 173 12.94 0.62 20.46
N ARG A 174 11.60 0.59 20.57
CA ARG A 174 10.77 -0.49 20.02
C ARG A 174 10.12 -0.10 18.68
N SER A 175 9.67 1.14 18.57
CA SER A 175 8.95 1.69 17.42
C SER A 175 9.51 3.07 17.15
N THR A 176 10.32 3.20 16.11
CA THR A 176 10.94 4.49 15.76
C THR A 176 9.92 5.51 15.22
N PHE A 177 8.70 5.06 14.89
CA PHE A 177 7.58 5.92 14.53
C PHE A 177 6.45 5.93 15.58
N PRO A 178 5.87 7.10 15.89
CA PRO A 178 6.40 8.43 15.60
C PRO A 178 7.50 8.83 16.57
N SER A 179 8.65 9.31 16.07
CA SER A 179 9.69 9.88 16.93
C SER A 179 9.13 10.93 17.92
N GLN A 180 9.74 11.11 19.09
CA GLN A 180 9.34 12.08 20.10
C GLN A 180 9.21 13.49 19.51
N LYS A 181 10.17 13.90 18.69
CA LYS A 181 10.09 15.19 18.00
C LYS A 181 8.89 15.28 17.05
N ALA A 182 8.61 14.22 16.31
CA ALA A 182 7.43 14.15 15.45
C ALA A 182 6.12 14.21 16.24
N ARG A 183 6.07 13.60 17.43
CA ARG A 183 4.89 13.66 18.31
C ARG A 183 4.62 15.09 18.76
N GLU A 184 5.65 15.80 19.22
CA GLU A 184 5.53 17.20 19.63
C GLU A 184 4.99 18.08 18.49
N LEU A 185 5.63 18.00 17.31
CA LEU A 185 5.24 18.78 16.14
C LEU A 185 3.83 18.46 15.65
N TYR A 186 3.34 17.25 15.88
CA TYR A 186 2.03 16.80 15.43
C TYR A 186 0.95 16.87 16.52
N GLY A 187 1.21 17.57 17.63
CA GLY A 187 0.23 17.80 18.70
C GLY A 187 0.00 16.61 19.62
N LEU A 188 0.96 15.68 19.72
CA LEU A 188 0.87 14.42 20.49
C LEU A 188 1.85 14.38 21.68
N ALA A 189 2.26 15.55 22.18
CA ALA A 189 3.27 15.68 23.22
C ALA A 189 2.81 15.11 24.58
N THR A 190 1.52 15.25 24.90
CA THR A 190 0.97 14.81 26.20
C THR A 190 0.26 13.47 26.09
N GLU A 191 0.15 12.75 27.20
CA GLU A 191 -0.64 11.52 27.29
C GLU A 191 -2.11 11.78 26.91
N LYS A 192 -2.68 12.90 27.34
CA LYS A 192 -4.07 13.28 27.03
C LYS A 192 -4.30 13.38 25.53
N GLU A 193 -3.46 14.10 24.80
CA GLU A 193 -3.61 14.26 23.35
C GLU A 193 -3.28 12.95 22.62
N SER A 194 -2.29 12.18 23.10
CA SER A 194 -1.98 10.85 22.57
C SER A 194 -3.16 9.88 22.73
N LYS A 195 -3.85 9.90 23.88
CA LYS A 195 -5.05 9.11 24.13
C LYS A 195 -6.15 9.47 23.15
N LYS A 196 -6.43 10.75 22.93
CA LYS A 196 -7.44 11.21 21.95
C LYS A 196 -7.13 10.78 20.51
N ALA A 197 -5.84 10.72 20.15
CA ALA A 197 -5.38 10.32 18.82
C ALA A 197 -5.26 8.80 18.63
N SER A 198 -5.49 8.01 19.67
CA SER A 198 -5.30 6.55 19.66
C SER A 198 -6.61 5.82 19.50
N ALA A 199 -6.79 5.11 18.40
CA ALA A 199 -7.98 4.27 18.21
C ALA A 199 -8.15 3.27 19.36
N PHE A 200 -7.06 2.78 19.96
CA PHE A 200 -7.06 1.89 21.12
C PHE A 200 -7.94 2.39 22.29
N TYR A 201 -7.94 3.70 22.57
CA TYR A 201 -8.75 4.28 23.64
C TYR A 201 -10.12 4.79 23.16
N ASN A 202 -10.34 4.88 21.85
CA ASN A 202 -11.52 5.51 21.24
C ASN A 202 -12.33 4.54 20.34
N LEU A 203 -12.21 3.23 20.57
CA LEU A 203 -13.08 2.24 19.93
C LEU A 203 -14.53 2.43 20.37
N ARG A 204 -15.45 2.43 19.39
CA ARG A 204 -16.89 2.32 19.69
C ARG A 204 -17.23 0.88 20.11
N GLU A 205 -18.37 0.70 20.76
CA GLU A 205 -18.94 -0.63 20.97
C GLU A 205 -19.29 -1.27 19.63
N ASN A 206 -19.01 -2.58 19.48
CA ASN A 206 -19.13 -3.34 18.24
C ASN A 206 -18.46 -2.59 17.06
N PRO A 207 -17.14 -2.35 17.13
CA PRO A 207 -16.42 -1.65 16.07
C PRO A 207 -16.49 -2.43 14.74
N PRO A 208 -16.21 -1.79 13.59
CA PRO A 208 -16.24 -2.44 12.28
C PRO A 208 -15.37 -3.71 12.23
N SER A 209 -15.78 -4.68 11.41
CA SER A 209 -14.96 -5.87 11.16
C SER A 209 -13.58 -5.46 10.69
N THR A 210 -12.55 -5.96 11.35
CA THR A 210 -11.19 -5.43 11.19
C THR A 210 -10.23 -6.47 10.63
N LEU A 211 -9.40 -6.06 9.67
CA LEU A 211 -8.21 -6.78 9.23
C LEU A 211 -6.97 -5.96 9.58
N LEU A 212 -6.05 -6.53 10.34
CA LEU A 212 -4.76 -5.92 10.66
C LEU A 212 -3.61 -6.69 10.01
N LEU A 213 -2.73 -5.98 9.32
CA LEU A 213 -1.57 -6.52 8.60
C LEU A 213 -0.29 -5.91 9.18
N ASN A 214 0.70 -6.72 9.55
CA ASN A 214 1.99 -6.21 10.04
C ASN A 214 3.15 -7.15 9.70
N GLY A 215 4.34 -6.61 9.48
CA GLY A 215 5.58 -7.39 9.54
C GLY A 215 6.03 -7.61 10.99
N LYS A 216 6.56 -8.79 11.33
CA LYS A 216 7.06 -9.10 12.69
C LYS A 216 8.40 -8.43 13.01
N GLU A 217 9.09 -7.92 12.01
CA GLU A 217 10.37 -7.24 12.15
C GLU A 217 10.25 -5.74 11.81
N ASP A 218 9.03 -5.21 11.90
CA ASP A 218 8.74 -3.79 11.68
C ASP A 218 9.35 -2.95 12.80
N ASP A 219 10.37 -2.16 12.45
CA ASP A 219 11.11 -1.26 13.35
C ASP A 219 10.50 0.15 13.44
N LEU A 220 9.52 0.46 12.58
CA LEU A 220 8.81 1.74 12.60
C LEU A 220 7.58 1.62 13.50
N CYS A 221 6.72 0.64 13.22
CA CYS A 221 5.48 0.38 13.93
C CYS A 221 5.50 -1.08 14.43
N HIS A 222 6.01 -1.29 15.65
CA HIS A 222 6.23 -2.63 16.15
C HIS A 222 4.92 -3.43 16.19
N TYR A 223 4.97 -4.68 15.71
CA TYR A 223 3.78 -5.50 15.46
C TYR A 223 2.90 -5.74 16.71
N THR A 224 3.46 -5.59 17.92
CA THR A 224 2.70 -5.65 19.17
C THR A 224 1.58 -4.59 19.24
N GLN A 225 1.71 -3.47 18.52
CA GLN A 225 0.61 -2.50 18.36
C GLN A 225 -0.62 -3.14 17.71
N THR A 226 -0.39 -3.95 16.69
CA THR A 226 -1.44 -4.71 15.99
C THR A 226 -2.06 -5.76 16.89
N GLU A 227 -1.27 -6.55 17.63
CA GLU A 227 -1.79 -7.58 18.53
C GLU A 227 -2.64 -6.98 19.65
N LYS A 228 -2.13 -5.96 20.34
CA LYS A 228 -2.84 -5.29 21.45
C LYS A 228 -4.11 -4.59 20.98
N PHE A 229 -4.09 -3.99 19.79
CA PHE A 229 -5.29 -3.39 19.23
C PHE A 229 -6.35 -4.44 18.88
N ALA A 230 -5.95 -5.60 18.36
CA ALA A 230 -6.88 -6.71 18.12
C ALA A 230 -7.52 -7.23 19.41
N GLU A 231 -6.75 -7.37 20.49
CA GLU A 231 -7.31 -7.72 21.81
C GLU A 231 -8.34 -6.70 22.27
N GLN A 232 -8.04 -5.42 22.10
CA GLN A 232 -8.95 -4.33 22.49
C GLN A 232 -10.22 -4.29 21.63
N ILE A 233 -10.12 -4.57 20.33
CA ILE A 233 -11.28 -4.72 19.43
C ILE A 233 -12.18 -5.87 19.93
N LYS A 234 -11.61 -7.03 20.25
CA LYS A 234 -12.36 -8.18 20.77
C LYS A 234 -13.06 -7.84 22.09
N LYS A 235 -12.39 -7.14 23.01
CA LYS A 235 -12.97 -6.68 24.27
C LYS A 235 -14.17 -5.74 24.08
N LYS A 236 -14.22 -5.02 22.95
CA LYS A 236 -15.32 -4.13 22.55
C LYS A 236 -16.39 -4.82 21.69
N GLY A 237 -16.37 -6.16 21.61
CA GLY A 237 -17.34 -6.94 20.84
C GLY A 237 -17.09 -6.97 19.33
N GLY A 238 -15.94 -6.47 18.85
CA GLY A 238 -15.62 -6.43 17.43
C GLY A 238 -14.99 -7.72 16.90
N ASN A 239 -15.20 -7.98 15.61
CA ASN A 239 -14.50 -9.03 14.88
C ASN A 239 -13.16 -8.51 14.35
N VAL A 240 -12.10 -9.28 14.50
CA VAL A 240 -10.76 -8.91 14.01
C VAL A 240 -9.95 -10.12 13.56
N LYS A 241 -9.37 -10.00 12.37
CA LYS A 241 -8.32 -10.91 11.86
C LYS A 241 -6.98 -10.19 11.87
N VAL A 242 -5.96 -10.88 12.37
CA VAL A 242 -4.57 -10.41 12.35
C VAL A 242 -3.76 -11.29 11.42
N VAL A 243 -2.94 -10.67 10.56
CA VAL A 243 -1.99 -11.35 9.69
C VAL A 243 -0.61 -10.75 9.94
N LEU A 244 0.28 -11.57 10.50
CA LEU A 244 1.66 -11.22 10.78
C LEU A 244 2.59 -11.93 9.80
N TYR A 245 3.51 -11.19 9.20
CA TYR A 245 4.49 -11.74 8.25
C TYR A 245 5.87 -11.84 8.89
N ASP A 246 6.43 -13.05 8.94
CA ASP A 246 7.81 -13.28 9.39
C ASP A 246 8.82 -12.63 8.45
N ALA A 247 9.94 -12.13 9.00
CA ALA A 247 11.04 -11.57 8.23
C ALA A 247 10.63 -10.41 7.29
N ILE A 248 9.59 -9.67 7.67
CA ILE A 248 9.11 -8.46 6.99
C ILE A 248 9.24 -7.29 7.97
N ASN A 249 9.92 -6.24 7.50
CA ASN A 249 9.96 -4.94 8.19
C ASN A 249 8.65 -4.18 7.87
N HIS A 250 8.73 -2.91 7.54
CA HIS A 250 7.59 -2.05 7.24
C HIS A 250 7.13 -2.25 5.79
N THR A 251 5.82 -2.33 5.57
CA THR A 251 5.07 -2.46 4.28
C THR A 251 4.55 -3.85 3.88
N CYS A 252 3.31 -4.15 4.24
CA CYS A 252 2.56 -5.34 3.80
C CYS A 252 1.89 -5.17 2.41
N LEU A 253 1.75 -3.94 1.93
CA LEU A 253 1.08 -3.63 0.65
C LEU A 253 2.05 -3.15 -0.45
N ASN A 254 3.25 -3.74 -0.49
CA ASN A 254 4.33 -3.36 -1.40
C ASN A 254 4.72 -4.51 -2.33
N ALA A 255 4.69 -4.26 -3.65
CA ALA A 255 5.03 -5.26 -4.68
C ALA A 255 6.50 -5.73 -4.63
N SER A 256 7.36 -5.03 -3.91
CA SER A 256 8.71 -5.50 -3.60
C SER A 256 8.70 -6.79 -2.79
N TYR A 257 7.62 -7.08 -2.06
CA TYR A 257 7.37 -8.34 -1.36
C TYR A 257 6.16 -9.04 -2.02
N PRO A 258 6.35 -9.67 -3.21
CA PRO A 258 5.22 -10.12 -4.04
C PRO A 258 4.32 -11.11 -3.30
N GLU A 259 4.89 -12.03 -2.53
CA GLU A 259 4.12 -13.01 -1.76
C GLU A 259 3.32 -12.36 -0.62
N VAL A 260 3.92 -11.42 0.10
CA VAL A 260 3.25 -10.65 1.16
C VAL A 260 2.11 -9.83 0.57
N LEU A 261 2.36 -9.12 -0.53
CA LEU A 261 1.35 -8.35 -1.25
C LEU A 261 0.22 -9.26 -1.74
N LYS A 262 0.52 -10.40 -2.36
CA LYS A 262 -0.47 -11.37 -2.85
C LYS A 262 -1.39 -11.79 -1.69
N ASN A 263 -0.81 -12.24 -0.58
CA ASN A 263 -1.56 -12.71 0.57
C ASN A 263 -2.37 -11.57 1.23
N SER A 264 -1.79 -10.39 1.39
CA SER A 264 -2.50 -9.21 1.93
C SER A 264 -3.70 -8.82 1.06
N VAL A 265 -3.53 -8.76 -0.26
CA VAL A 265 -4.62 -8.42 -1.19
C VAL A 265 -5.73 -9.47 -1.13
N LEU A 266 -5.40 -10.76 -1.01
CA LEU A 266 -6.39 -11.82 -0.89
C LEU A 266 -7.18 -11.78 0.43
N GLU A 267 -6.54 -11.35 1.51
CA GLU A 267 -7.22 -11.14 2.79
C GLU A 267 -8.11 -9.89 2.77
N ILE A 268 -7.66 -8.80 2.13
CA ILE A 268 -8.50 -7.63 1.89
C ILE A 268 -9.70 -7.98 1.00
N ALA A 269 -9.49 -8.78 -0.05
CA ALA A 269 -10.57 -9.27 -0.89
C ALA A 269 -11.60 -10.07 -0.09
N LYS A 270 -11.14 -10.92 0.84
CA LYS A 270 -12.02 -11.73 1.70
C LYS A 270 -12.94 -10.84 2.54
N ILE A 271 -12.37 -9.92 3.31
CA ILE A 271 -13.18 -9.04 4.17
C ILE A 271 -14.09 -8.12 3.36
N PHE A 272 -13.68 -7.68 2.17
CA PHE A 272 -14.55 -6.90 1.28
C PHE A 272 -15.75 -7.71 0.79
N ILE A 273 -15.54 -8.97 0.37
CA ILE A 273 -16.62 -9.84 -0.10
C ILE A 273 -17.63 -10.08 1.04
N GLU A 274 -17.13 -10.38 2.24
CA GLU A 274 -17.95 -10.68 3.42
C GLU A 274 -18.73 -9.44 3.90
N GLU A 275 -18.03 -8.34 4.17
CA GLU A 275 -18.61 -7.18 4.86
C GLU A 275 -19.37 -6.22 3.95
N PHE A 276 -19.03 -6.19 2.65
CA PHE A 276 -19.83 -5.48 1.65
C PHE A 276 -20.87 -6.36 0.96
N GLN A 277 -20.99 -7.64 1.36
CA GLN A 277 -21.97 -8.59 0.86
C GLN A 277 -21.95 -8.67 -0.68
N LEU A 278 -20.76 -8.90 -1.25
CA LEU A 278 -20.55 -8.86 -2.69
C LEU A 278 -21.00 -10.17 -3.35
N GLU A 279 -22.18 -10.14 -3.94
CA GLU A 279 -22.74 -11.30 -4.64
C GLU A 279 -21.91 -11.71 -5.86
N ASN A 280 -21.80 -13.03 -6.09
CA ASN A 280 -21.12 -13.62 -7.24
C ASN A 280 -19.65 -13.21 -7.41
N LYS A 281 -19.01 -12.71 -6.34
CA LYS A 281 -17.59 -12.39 -6.31
C LYS A 281 -16.82 -13.45 -5.52
N ASN A 282 -15.66 -13.84 -6.03
CA ASN A 282 -14.79 -14.79 -5.35
C ASN A 282 -13.31 -14.43 -5.51
N ARG A 283 -12.48 -15.06 -4.68
CA ARG A 283 -11.04 -14.83 -4.61
C ARG A 283 -10.26 -15.40 -5.81
N SER A 284 -10.80 -16.40 -6.51
CA SER A 284 -10.04 -17.15 -7.52
C SER A 284 -9.63 -16.28 -8.71
N GLN A 285 -10.52 -15.40 -9.19
CA GLN A 285 -10.17 -14.47 -10.29
C GLN A 285 -9.10 -13.44 -9.87
N ILE A 286 -9.13 -13.02 -8.61
CA ILE A 286 -8.16 -12.08 -8.04
C ILE A 286 -6.79 -12.76 -7.91
N GLU A 287 -6.76 -14.01 -7.48
CA GLU A 287 -5.54 -14.80 -7.39
C GLU A 287 -4.86 -14.97 -8.76
N VAL A 288 -5.59 -15.36 -9.78
CA VAL A 288 -5.07 -15.47 -11.16
C VAL A 288 -4.51 -14.12 -11.65
N LEU A 289 -5.21 -13.02 -11.36
CA LEU A 289 -4.75 -11.68 -11.72
C LEU A 289 -3.45 -11.31 -10.99
N LEU A 290 -3.36 -11.61 -9.69
CA LEU A 290 -2.18 -11.36 -8.87
C LEU A 290 -0.98 -12.16 -9.40
N ASP A 291 -1.15 -13.45 -9.65
CA ASP A 291 -0.10 -14.32 -10.20
C ASP A 291 0.45 -13.75 -11.50
N LYS A 292 -0.44 -13.38 -12.42
CA LYS A 292 -0.05 -12.75 -13.70
C LYS A 292 0.69 -11.44 -13.50
N ARG A 293 0.25 -10.58 -12.58
CA ARG A 293 0.83 -9.24 -12.36
C ARG A 293 2.14 -9.30 -11.58
N LEU A 294 2.32 -10.30 -10.73
CA LEU A 294 3.47 -10.47 -9.85
C LEU A 294 4.49 -11.47 -10.38
N GLN A 295 4.20 -12.24 -11.43
CA GLN A 295 5.10 -13.28 -11.97
C GLN A 295 6.55 -12.81 -12.14
N GLY A 296 6.74 -11.59 -12.67
CA GLY A 296 8.06 -11.00 -12.91
C GLY A 296 8.72 -10.43 -11.67
N MET A 297 7.98 -10.30 -10.57
CA MET A 297 8.45 -9.82 -9.28
C MET A 297 8.92 -10.96 -8.36
N TYR A 298 8.67 -12.23 -8.67
CA TYR A 298 9.25 -13.32 -7.89
C TYR A 298 10.76 -13.45 -8.14
N PRO A 299 11.54 -13.96 -7.17
CA PRO A 299 12.95 -14.26 -7.38
C PRO A 299 13.15 -15.28 -8.49
N LYS A 300 14.24 -15.14 -9.23
CA LYS A 300 14.69 -16.10 -10.25
C LYS A 300 15.33 -17.29 -9.53
N GLU A 301 15.03 -18.51 -10.01
CA GLU A 301 15.52 -19.76 -9.40
C GLU A 301 16.92 -20.16 -9.87
N SER A 302 17.41 -19.52 -10.94
CA SER A 302 18.76 -19.71 -11.49
C SER A 302 19.25 -18.41 -12.12
N ILE A 303 20.46 -17.95 -11.78
CA ILE A 303 21.05 -16.71 -12.28
C ILE A 303 22.33 -17.05 -13.08
N ALA A 304 22.39 -16.61 -14.34
CA ALA A 304 23.61 -16.64 -15.15
C ALA A 304 24.39 -15.32 -15.02
N GLU A 305 25.71 -15.36 -15.20
CA GLU A 305 26.52 -14.13 -15.13
C GLU A 305 26.07 -13.07 -16.13
N ASP A 306 25.77 -13.47 -17.37
CA ASP A 306 25.29 -12.58 -18.41
C ASP A 306 23.96 -11.89 -18.07
N ASP A 307 23.14 -12.46 -17.18
CA ASP A 307 21.89 -11.82 -16.73
C ASP A 307 22.19 -10.52 -15.95
N ILE A 308 23.26 -10.56 -15.15
CA ILE A 308 23.56 -9.55 -14.13
C ILE A 308 24.54 -8.47 -14.59
N LEU A 309 25.23 -8.67 -15.72
CA LEU A 309 26.20 -7.71 -16.23
C LEU A 309 25.56 -6.34 -16.53
N GLY A 310 26.36 -5.29 -16.32
CA GLY A 310 25.98 -3.89 -16.56
C GLY A 310 25.72 -3.10 -15.29
N ALA A 311 25.17 -1.90 -15.47
CA ALA A 311 24.89 -0.97 -14.38
C ALA A 311 23.47 -1.15 -13.83
N TRP A 312 23.34 -1.00 -12.51
CA TRP A 312 22.10 -1.12 -11.75
C TRP A 312 21.97 0.05 -10.78
N GLU A 313 20.84 0.75 -10.83
CA GLU A 313 20.64 1.98 -10.08
C GLU A 313 19.68 1.80 -8.90
N PHE A 314 20.06 2.30 -7.73
CA PHE A 314 19.18 2.51 -6.59
C PHE A 314 19.45 3.88 -5.97
N LYS A 315 18.49 4.80 -6.10
CA LYS A 315 18.62 6.19 -5.63
C LYS A 315 19.90 6.84 -6.19
N LYS A 316 20.88 7.13 -5.33
CA LYS A 316 22.16 7.76 -5.69
C LYS A 316 23.28 6.75 -5.92
N PHE A 317 22.98 5.45 -5.82
CA PHE A 317 23.95 4.37 -5.93
C PHE A 317 23.84 3.71 -7.30
N ILE A 318 24.99 3.56 -7.97
CA ILE A 318 25.11 2.80 -9.21
C ILE A 318 26.04 1.63 -8.96
N LEU A 319 25.48 0.43 -9.06
CA LEU A 319 26.13 -0.85 -8.91
C LEU A 319 26.44 -1.40 -10.30
N THR A 320 27.72 -1.53 -10.66
CA THR A 320 28.15 -2.07 -11.95
C THR A 320 28.76 -3.45 -11.75
N LEU A 321 28.24 -4.45 -12.46
CA LEU A 321 28.72 -5.83 -12.44
C LEU A 321 29.41 -6.13 -13.77
N ASN A 322 30.68 -6.55 -13.69
CA ASN A 322 31.56 -6.88 -14.81
C ASN A 322 31.90 -8.38 -14.77
N LYS A 323 32.34 -8.92 -15.91
CA LYS A 323 32.73 -10.33 -16.04
C LYS A 323 33.79 -10.75 -15.02
N ASN A 324 33.83 -12.06 -14.75
CA ASN A 324 34.80 -12.71 -13.87
C ASN A 324 34.68 -12.24 -12.41
N GLY A 325 33.45 -11.99 -11.96
CA GLY A 325 33.18 -11.69 -10.54
C GLY A 325 33.71 -10.32 -10.07
N GLN A 326 33.87 -9.34 -10.96
CA GLN A 326 34.37 -8.01 -10.63
C GLN A 326 33.23 -6.98 -10.64
N GLY A 327 33.21 -6.05 -9.71
CA GLY A 327 32.18 -5.00 -9.70
C GLY A 327 32.61 -3.71 -9.05
N SER A 328 31.79 -2.68 -9.22
CA SER A 328 31.99 -1.37 -8.60
C SER A 328 30.67 -0.78 -8.09
N LEU A 329 30.73 -0.06 -6.98
CA LEU A 329 29.61 0.68 -6.40
C LEU A 329 29.98 2.16 -6.35
N LEU A 330 29.35 2.95 -7.20
CA LEU A 330 29.46 4.40 -7.24
C LEU A 330 28.38 5.02 -6.35
N ASN A 331 28.76 5.97 -5.50
CA ASN A 331 27.84 6.88 -4.83
C ASN A 331 27.92 8.25 -5.49
N SER A 332 26.90 8.61 -6.28
CA SER A 332 26.83 9.88 -7.00
C SER A 332 26.77 11.11 -6.09
N LYS A 333 26.44 10.97 -4.80
CA LYS A 333 26.38 12.10 -3.87
C LYS A 333 27.75 12.73 -3.60
N ASN A 334 28.79 11.90 -3.52
CA ASN A 334 30.15 12.30 -3.16
C ASN A 334 31.19 11.81 -4.18
N ASN A 335 30.71 11.28 -5.31
CA ASN A 335 31.50 10.70 -6.38
C ASN A 335 32.50 9.61 -5.92
N SER A 336 32.22 8.92 -4.82
CA SER A 336 33.10 7.86 -4.30
C SER A 336 32.76 6.53 -4.96
N THR A 337 33.77 5.81 -5.45
CA THR A 337 33.63 4.47 -6.05
C THR A 337 34.32 3.44 -5.17
N LYS A 338 33.63 2.31 -4.93
CA LYS A 338 34.20 1.15 -4.25
C LYS A 338 34.25 -0.03 -5.20
N ILE A 339 35.43 -0.62 -5.39
CA ILE A 339 35.59 -1.88 -6.14
C ILE A 339 35.32 -3.05 -5.19
N PHE A 340 34.72 -4.10 -5.71
CA PHE A 340 34.43 -5.33 -4.97
C PHE A 340 34.46 -6.55 -5.88
N THR A 341 34.51 -7.73 -5.27
CA THR A 341 34.29 -8.99 -5.96
C THR A 341 32.93 -9.59 -5.61
N TYR A 342 32.36 -10.35 -6.55
CA TYR A 342 31.14 -11.10 -6.34
C TYR A 342 31.29 -12.55 -6.78
N THR A 343 30.49 -13.42 -6.18
CA THR A 343 30.32 -14.81 -6.58
C THR A 343 28.85 -15.07 -6.90
N LEU A 344 28.60 -15.97 -7.85
CA LEU A 344 27.25 -16.43 -8.18
C LEU A 344 27.01 -17.78 -7.53
N GLU A 345 25.90 -17.86 -6.82
CA GLU A 345 25.27 -19.12 -6.44
C GLU A 345 24.11 -19.39 -7.41
N LYS A 346 23.41 -20.51 -7.22
CA LYS A 346 22.31 -20.89 -8.10
C LYS A 346 21.29 -19.75 -8.24
N ASP A 347 20.76 -19.23 -7.13
CA ASP A 347 19.67 -18.25 -7.10
C ASP A 347 20.06 -16.90 -6.47
N SER A 348 21.35 -16.72 -6.13
CA SER A 348 21.83 -15.56 -5.39
C SER A 348 23.16 -15.03 -5.93
N ILE A 349 23.45 -13.77 -5.61
CA ILE A 349 24.70 -13.09 -5.93
C ILE A 349 25.30 -12.59 -4.62
N THR A 350 26.51 -13.03 -4.29
CA THR A 350 27.17 -12.74 -3.02
C THR A 350 28.30 -11.74 -3.24
N PHE A 351 28.20 -10.56 -2.64
CA PHE A 351 29.21 -9.50 -2.74
C PHE A 351 30.08 -9.47 -1.49
N LYS A 352 31.39 -9.29 -1.66
CA LYS A 352 32.32 -9.02 -0.55
C LYS A 352 32.81 -7.58 -0.64
N VAL A 353 32.29 -6.71 0.24
CA VAL A 353 32.64 -5.28 0.28
C VAL A 353 33.20 -4.95 1.66
N ASN A 354 34.47 -4.56 1.74
CA ASN A 354 35.16 -4.18 2.99
C ASN A 354 34.95 -5.19 4.14
N GLY A 355 35.10 -6.48 3.85
CA GLY A 355 34.92 -7.55 4.84
C GLY A 355 33.47 -7.89 5.22
N LYS A 356 32.48 -7.17 4.67
CA LYS A 356 31.05 -7.50 4.84
C LYS A 356 30.53 -8.27 3.63
N THR A 357 29.75 -9.31 3.91
CA THR A 357 29.05 -10.09 2.90
C THR A 357 27.64 -9.51 2.70
N LYS A 358 27.25 -9.29 1.44
CA LYS A 358 25.89 -8.90 1.06
C LYS A 358 25.34 -9.90 0.05
N ILE A 359 24.08 -10.30 0.22
CA ILE A 359 23.41 -11.26 -0.67
C ILE A 359 22.34 -10.52 -1.45
N PHE A 360 22.39 -10.68 -2.77
CA PHE A 360 21.44 -10.13 -3.72
C PHE A 360 20.69 -11.26 -4.42
N TYR A 361 19.45 -10.97 -4.79
CA TYR A 361 18.62 -11.85 -5.60
C TYR A 361 18.16 -11.11 -6.84
N MET A 362 17.87 -11.86 -7.90
CA MET A 362 17.36 -11.30 -9.15
C MET A 362 15.88 -11.59 -9.32
N ARG A 363 15.11 -10.65 -9.86
CA ARG A 363 13.70 -10.85 -10.21
C ARG A 363 13.58 -11.58 -11.55
N LYS A 364 12.53 -12.39 -11.73
CA LYS A 364 12.24 -13.12 -13.00
C LYS A 364 12.11 -12.21 -14.23
N ASN A 365 11.81 -10.92 -14.05
CA ASN A 365 11.76 -9.94 -15.14
C ASN A 365 13.13 -9.44 -15.65
N ASN A 366 14.23 -9.91 -15.06
CA ASN A 366 15.61 -9.52 -15.37
C ASN A 366 15.94 -8.01 -15.28
N ARG A 367 15.06 -7.22 -14.64
CA ARG A 367 15.19 -5.76 -14.57
C ARG A 367 15.53 -5.24 -13.18
N VAL A 368 15.47 -6.11 -12.17
CA VAL A 368 15.76 -5.73 -10.79
C VAL A 368 16.62 -6.81 -10.13
N ILE A 369 17.71 -6.37 -9.50
CA ILE A 369 18.38 -7.12 -8.44
C ILE A 369 18.07 -6.44 -7.11
N TYR A 370 17.97 -7.20 -6.03
CA TYR A 370 17.66 -6.63 -4.72
C TYR A 370 18.48 -7.26 -3.61
N GLU A 371 18.94 -6.41 -2.71
CA GLU A 371 19.62 -6.82 -1.48
C GLU A 371 18.58 -7.32 -0.48
N TYR A 372 18.80 -8.51 0.09
CA TYR A 372 18.08 -8.94 1.29
C TYR A 372 19.00 -8.74 2.49
N ASN A 373 18.74 -7.71 3.29
CA ASN A 373 19.60 -7.38 4.41
C ASN A 373 19.14 -8.12 5.68
N PHE A 374 19.81 -9.23 6.01
CA PHE A 374 19.52 -10.02 7.21
C PHE A 374 20.33 -9.60 8.44
N ALA A 375 21.39 -8.80 8.28
CA ALA A 375 22.48 -8.72 9.26
C ALA A 375 22.87 -7.29 9.71
N ASP A 376 22.22 -6.24 9.21
CA ASP A 376 22.48 -4.87 9.65
C ASP A 376 21.40 -4.41 10.64
N GLU A 377 21.81 -3.99 11.85
CA GLU A 377 20.95 -3.43 12.88
C GLU A 377 20.08 -2.28 12.36
N ARG A 378 20.55 -1.52 11.35
CA ARG A 378 19.84 -0.37 10.79
C ARG A 378 18.92 -0.67 9.62
N PHE A 379 19.03 -1.84 8.98
CA PHE A 379 18.31 -2.15 7.73
C PHE A 379 17.75 -3.58 7.66
N LYS A 380 17.61 -4.25 8.80
CA LYS A 380 17.09 -5.62 8.90
C LYS A 380 15.77 -5.79 8.14
N TYR A 381 15.70 -6.83 7.30
CA TYR A 381 14.53 -7.22 6.48
C TYR A 381 14.01 -6.18 5.48
N ARG A 382 14.82 -5.17 5.17
CA ARG A 382 14.54 -4.21 4.09
C ARG A 382 15.02 -4.75 2.75
N ARG A 383 14.27 -4.45 1.69
CA ARG A 383 14.65 -4.74 0.29
C ARG A 383 15.07 -3.46 -0.42
N LEU A 384 16.31 -3.44 -0.92
CA LEU A 384 16.82 -2.37 -1.77
C LEU A 384 16.79 -2.85 -3.21
N ASN A 385 15.84 -2.35 -4.01
CA ASN A 385 15.67 -2.75 -5.41
C ASN A 385 16.53 -1.88 -6.33
N TYR A 386 17.61 -2.45 -6.87
CA TYR A 386 18.43 -1.83 -7.91
C TYR A 386 17.84 -2.17 -9.29
N LYS A 387 17.60 -1.18 -10.13
CA LYS A 387 17.02 -1.34 -11.47
C LYS A 387 18.11 -1.34 -12.52
N LYS A 388 18.02 -2.23 -13.50
CA LYS A 388 18.97 -2.27 -14.63
C LYS A 388 18.92 -0.93 -15.38
N VAL A 389 20.08 -0.33 -15.59
CA VAL A 389 20.25 0.86 -16.44
C VAL A 389 20.23 0.36 -17.88
N SER A 390 19.29 0.88 -18.67
CA SER A 390 19.05 0.50 -20.06
C SER A 390 20.22 0.82 -20.97
#